data_AF-A0A4V3AZP1-F1
#
_entry.id   AF-A0A4V3AZP1-F1
#
_cell.length_a   1.000
_cell.length_b   1.000
_cell.length_c   1.000
_cell.angle_alpha   90.00
_cell.angle_beta   90.00
_cell.angle_gamma   90.00
#
_symmetry.space_group_name_H-M   'P 1'
#
loop_
_entity.id
_entity.type
_entity.pdbx_description
1 polymer ?
#
loop_
_entity_poly.entity_id
_entity_poly.type
_entity_poly.pdbx_seq_one_letter_code
_entity_poly.pdbx_strand_id
1 'polypeptide(L)'
;MLLRAYLSFLLSGLVLVMAVPSWDGGLVTQPRMSIDSIVPGSDYLEARSTYRINPYVPRFLGSSSPQGIPGNVTILEGQYPLIWYTNSGKLFQLNNSTSVMYVNVMNVTGTAPIGLKLELGNKAKGVRGGTWSYRGTMLWYELGKKTNYGLFYSCFDKDGYMGVYITMDP
;
A
#
# COMPACT_ATOMS: atom_id res chain seq x y z
N MET A 1 -22.50 20.45 59.91
CA MET A 1 -21.74 19.25 59.46
C MET A 1 -22.33 18.62 58.19
N LEU A 2 -23.66 18.48 58.10
CA LEU A 2 -24.36 17.94 56.92
C LEU A 2 -24.14 18.69 55.59
N LEU A 3 -23.97 20.02 55.62
CA LEU A 3 -23.74 20.83 54.40
C LEU A 3 -22.41 20.52 53.70
N ARG A 4 -21.38 20.14 54.46
CA ARG A 4 -20.06 19.80 53.91
C ARG A 4 -20.06 18.43 53.22
N ALA A 5 -20.82 17.48 53.71
CA ALA A 5 -20.96 16.16 53.08
C ALA A 5 -21.70 16.24 51.74
N TYR A 6 -22.71 17.11 51.65
CA TYR A 6 -23.47 17.31 50.42
C TYR A 6 -22.64 17.96 49.31
N LEU A 7 -21.76 18.91 49.66
CA LEU A 7 -20.87 19.57 48.71
C LEU A 7 -19.83 18.59 48.14
N SER A 8 -19.31 17.68 48.96
CA SER A 8 -18.35 16.65 48.52
C SER A 8 -18.99 15.63 47.57
N PHE A 9 -20.26 15.27 47.80
CA PHE A 9 -20.99 14.33 46.94
C PHE A 9 -21.37 14.96 45.58
N LEU A 10 -21.68 16.26 45.57
CA LEU A 10 -21.93 17.02 44.33
C LEU A 10 -20.64 17.23 43.52
N LEU A 11 -19.48 17.40 44.18
CA LEU A 11 -18.20 17.53 43.48
C LEU A 11 -17.70 16.21 42.87
N SER A 12 -18.00 15.05 43.47
CA SER A 12 -17.61 13.75 42.90
C SER A 12 -18.43 13.34 41.67
N GLY A 13 -19.64 13.89 41.49
CA GLY A 13 -20.47 13.63 40.31
C GLY A 13 -19.98 14.30 39.01
N LEU A 14 -19.17 15.37 39.13
CA LEU A 14 -18.65 16.15 38.00
C LEU A 14 -17.32 15.61 37.43
N VAL A 15 -16.74 14.56 38.03
CA VAL A 15 -15.50 13.91 37.56
C VAL A 15 -15.81 12.58 36.84
N LEU A 16 -17.03 12.39 36.36
CA LEU A 16 -17.25 11.58 35.14
C LEU A 16 -16.69 12.38 33.95
N VAL A 17 -15.36 12.56 33.99
CA VAL A 17 -14.54 12.88 32.85
C VAL A 17 -14.97 11.91 31.78
N MET A 18 -15.48 12.47 30.68
CA MET A 18 -15.71 11.76 29.44
C MET A 18 -14.37 11.19 28.95
N ALA A 19 -13.96 10.07 29.54
CA ALA A 19 -13.02 9.15 28.94
C ALA A 19 -13.81 8.33 27.91
N VAL A 20 -14.40 9.03 26.94
CA VAL A 20 -14.75 8.39 25.68
C VAL A 20 -13.42 8.30 24.95
N PRO A 21 -12.89 7.09 24.66
CA PRO A 21 -11.70 6.98 23.85
C PRO A 21 -12.00 7.62 22.49
N SER A 22 -11.51 8.84 22.26
CA SER A 22 -11.78 9.63 21.05
C SER A 22 -10.91 9.17 19.87
N TRP A 23 -10.89 7.86 19.62
CA TRP A 23 -10.19 7.29 18.46
C TRP A 23 -10.99 7.45 17.17
N ASP A 24 -12.23 7.95 17.26
CA ASP A 24 -13.15 8.07 16.14
C ASP A 24 -13.74 9.48 16.08
N GLY A 25 -12.91 10.44 15.63
CA GLY A 25 -13.25 11.82 15.22
C GLY A 25 -14.55 12.39 15.80
N GLY A 26 -14.43 13.30 16.77
CA GLY A 26 -15.57 14.00 17.36
C GLY A 26 -16.55 14.58 16.32
N LEU A 27 -17.81 14.70 16.75
CA LEU A 27 -19.09 14.96 16.05
C LEU A 27 -19.17 16.06 14.95
N VAL A 28 -18.07 16.57 14.40
CA VAL A 28 -18.07 17.61 13.36
C VAL A 28 -17.14 17.29 12.18
N THR A 29 -16.37 16.21 12.20
CA THR A 29 -15.55 15.80 11.04
C THR A 29 -15.85 14.36 10.62
N GLN A 30 -16.38 14.23 9.42
CA GLN A 30 -16.77 13.01 8.70
C GLN A 30 -15.89 11.78 9.03
N PRO A 31 -16.47 10.62 9.41
CA PRO A 31 -15.73 9.36 9.46
C PRO A 31 -15.65 8.81 8.05
N ARG A 32 -14.82 9.44 7.21
CA ARG A 32 -14.05 8.65 6.25
C ARG A 32 -12.71 8.44 6.92
N MET A 33 -12.68 7.52 7.89
CA MET A 33 -11.44 6.96 8.40
C MET A 33 -10.64 6.51 7.19
N SER A 34 -9.66 7.33 6.82
CA SER A 34 -8.67 7.03 5.80
C SER A 34 -8.07 5.69 6.20
N ILE A 35 -8.19 4.70 5.32
CA ILE A 35 -7.57 3.40 5.50
C ILE A 35 -6.05 3.52 5.81
N ASP A 36 -5.43 4.67 5.49
CA ASP A 36 -4.09 5.10 5.92
C ASP A 36 -3.85 5.07 7.45
N SER A 37 -4.90 5.05 8.29
CA SER A 37 -4.75 4.96 9.76
C SER A 37 -4.75 3.52 10.30
N ILE A 38 -5.05 2.52 9.47
CA ILE A 38 -5.27 1.14 9.93
C ILE A 38 -3.98 0.31 9.86
N VAL A 39 -3.09 0.59 8.89
CA VAL A 39 -1.83 -0.11 8.73
C VAL A 39 -0.68 0.90 8.70
N PRO A 40 0.14 1.01 9.76
CA PRO A 40 1.29 1.91 9.76
C PRO A 40 2.19 1.67 8.54
N GLY A 41 2.45 2.71 7.76
CA GLY A 41 3.26 2.63 6.54
C GLY A 41 2.50 2.17 5.29
N SER A 42 1.16 2.20 5.32
CA SER A 42 0.35 2.07 4.11
C SER A 42 0.23 3.40 3.38
N ASP A 43 0.43 3.39 2.07
CA ASP A 43 0.31 4.56 1.20
C ASP A 43 0.02 4.12 -0.26
N TYR A 44 -0.30 5.06 -1.14
CA TYR A 44 -0.34 4.82 -2.57
C TYR A 44 1.08 4.85 -3.18
N LEU A 45 1.27 4.05 -4.23
CA LEU A 45 2.53 4.01 -4.97
C LEU A 45 2.40 4.77 -6.28
N GLU A 46 2.95 5.98 -6.33
CA GLU A 46 3.02 6.78 -7.55
C GLU A 46 4.20 6.35 -8.42
N ALA A 47 3.92 6.03 -9.69
CA ALA A 47 4.92 5.72 -10.69
C ALA A 47 5.38 6.99 -11.40
N ARG A 48 6.65 7.35 -11.24
CA ARG A 48 7.26 8.51 -11.89
C ARG A 48 8.06 8.09 -13.12
N SER A 49 7.79 8.74 -14.24
CA SER A 49 8.61 8.61 -15.44
C SER A 49 9.79 9.58 -15.39
N THR A 50 10.91 9.17 -15.98
CA THR A 50 12.06 10.07 -16.24
C THR A 50 11.71 11.17 -17.25
N TYR A 51 10.72 10.94 -18.11
CA TYR A 51 10.24 11.90 -19.08
C TYR A 51 9.11 12.75 -18.49
N ARG A 52 9.26 14.08 -18.57
CA ARG A 52 8.19 15.02 -18.21
C ARG A 52 7.14 15.01 -19.31
N ILE A 53 5.99 14.42 -19.02
CA ILE A 53 4.81 14.48 -19.89
C ILE A 53 4.00 15.72 -19.47
N ASN A 54 3.60 16.53 -20.46
CA ASN A 54 2.75 17.71 -20.25
C ASN A 54 1.44 17.52 -21.05
N PRO A 55 0.25 17.58 -20.42
CA PRO A 55 -0.01 17.79 -18.99
C PRO A 55 0.45 16.63 -18.12
N TYR A 56 0.83 16.94 -16.87
CA TYR A 56 1.15 15.91 -15.88
C TYR A 56 -0.12 15.16 -15.50
N VAL A 57 -0.12 13.85 -15.72
CA VAL A 57 -1.18 12.94 -15.29
C VAL A 57 -0.57 11.99 -14.26
N PRO A 58 -1.07 11.97 -13.01
CA PRO A 58 -0.54 11.06 -12.00
C PRO A 58 -0.82 9.62 -12.39
N ARG A 59 0.19 8.78 -12.18
CA ARG A 59 0.16 7.36 -12.50
C ARG A 59 0.41 6.56 -11.23
N PHE A 60 -0.43 5.59 -10.95
CA PHE A 60 -0.34 4.80 -9.74
C PHE A 60 -0.15 3.32 -10.05
N LEU A 61 0.53 2.63 -9.15
CA LEU A 61 0.56 1.18 -9.16
C LEU A 61 -0.86 0.65 -8.90
N GLY A 62 -1.29 -0.28 -9.74
CA GLY A 62 -2.64 -0.83 -9.74
C GLY A 62 -2.66 -2.30 -10.16
N SER A 63 -3.86 -2.79 -10.45
CA SER A 63 -4.10 -4.15 -10.95
C SER A 63 -4.93 -4.08 -12.22
N SER A 64 -4.65 -4.96 -13.19
CA SER A 64 -5.55 -5.16 -14.33
C SER A 64 -6.85 -5.88 -13.94
N SER A 65 -6.82 -6.63 -12.83
CA SER A 65 -7.97 -7.36 -12.31
C SER A 65 -8.79 -6.50 -11.34
N PRO A 66 -10.10 -6.79 -11.16
CA PRO A 66 -10.89 -6.16 -10.12
C PRO A 66 -10.27 -6.31 -8.72
N GLN A 67 -10.53 -5.36 -7.84
CA GLN A 67 -10.03 -5.39 -6.46
C GLN A 67 -10.45 -6.68 -5.75
N GLY A 68 -9.51 -7.30 -5.03
CA GLY A 68 -9.70 -8.60 -4.37
C GLY A 68 -9.46 -9.82 -5.26
N ILE A 69 -9.21 -9.63 -6.55
CA ILE A 69 -8.96 -10.72 -7.50
C ILE A 69 -7.47 -10.72 -7.90
N PRO A 70 -6.76 -11.86 -7.84
CA PRO A 70 -5.42 -12.02 -8.36
C PRO A 70 -5.28 -11.53 -9.82
N GLY A 71 -4.12 -10.99 -10.16
CA GLY A 71 -3.92 -10.39 -11.48
C GLY A 71 -2.56 -9.74 -11.68
N ASN A 72 -2.33 -9.28 -12.90
CA ASN A 72 -1.12 -8.54 -13.24
C ASN A 72 -1.12 -7.19 -12.52
N VAL A 73 0.02 -6.84 -11.93
CA VAL A 73 0.26 -5.48 -11.47
C VAL A 73 0.51 -4.59 -12.67
N THR A 74 -0.18 -3.45 -12.74
CA THR A 74 -0.13 -2.50 -13.86
C THR A 74 0.04 -1.08 -13.36
N ILE A 75 0.26 -0.14 -14.29
CA ILE A 75 0.23 1.30 -14.00
C ILE A 75 -1.08 1.86 -14.53
N LEU A 76 -1.83 2.55 -13.67
CA LEU A 76 -3.12 3.16 -13.98
C LEU A 76 -2.99 4.68 -13.97
N GLU A 77 -3.60 5.36 -14.93
CA GLU A 77 -3.60 6.83 -15.04
C GLU A 77 -4.90 7.42 -14.48
N GLY A 78 -4.80 8.44 -13.63
CA GLY A 78 -5.96 9.24 -13.19
C GLY A 78 -7.04 8.50 -12.40
N GLN A 79 -6.81 7.24 -12.01
CA GLN A 79 -7.75 6.41 -11.27
C GLN A 79 -7.51 6.50 -9.75
N TYR A 80 -8.52 6.16 -8.95
CA TYR A 80 -8.38 6.03 -7.49
C TYR A 80 -7.23 5.07 -7.14
N PRO A 81 -6.18 5.56 -6.45
CA PRO A 81 -5.02 4.73 -6.17
C PRO A 81 -5.35 3.63 -5.17
N LEU A 82 -4.80 2.44 -5.40
CA LEU A 82 -4.84 1.36 -4.42
C LEU A 82 -3.83 1.64 -3.30
N ILE A 83 -4.12 1.11 -2.12
CA ILE A 83 -3.27 1.26 -0.94
C ILE A 83 -2.34 0.05 -0.85
N TRP A 84 -1.06 0.32 -0.62
CA TRP A 84 0.03 -0.65 -0.56
C TRP A 84 0.79 -0.48 0.74
N TYR A 85 1.32 -1.56 1.28
CA TYR A 85 2.18 -1.48 2.46
C TYR A 85 3.22 -2.58 2.47
N THR A 86 4.34 -2.31 3.11
CA THR A 86 5.42 -3.28 3.31
C THR A 86 5.40 -3.81 4.74
N ASN A 87 5.44 -5.13 4.91
CA ASN A 87 5.61 -5.76 6.22
C ASN A 87 6.60 -6.91 6.10
N SER A 88 7.63 -6.92 6.96
CA SER A 88 8.61 -8.01 7.06
C SER A 88 9.25 -8.37 5.71
N GLY A 89 9.58 -7.35 4.91
CA GLY A 89 10.19 -7.54 3.59
C GLY A 89 9.23 -8.01 2.50
N LYS A 90 7.92 -8.01 2.75
CA LYS A 90 6.89 -8.36 1.76
C LYS A 90 6.04 -7.14 1.46
N LEU A 91 5.65 -7.00 0.20
CA LEU A 91 4.74 -5.96 -0.24
C LEU A 91 3.34 -6.55 -0.40
N PHE A 92 2.37 -5.81 0.12
CA PHE A 92 0.98 -6.18 0.13
C PHE A 92 0.14 -5.08 -0.51
N GLN A 93 -0.95 -5.51 -1.14
CA GLN A 93 -2.00 -4.63 -1.59
C GLN A 93 -3.22 -4.84 -0.70
N LEU A 94 -3.76 -3.75 -0.19
CA LEU A 94 -4.93 -3.80 0.67
C LEU A 94 -6.21 -3.74 -0.18
N ASN A 95 -7.04 -4.77 -0.07
CA ASN A 95 -8.29 -4.85 -0.81
C ASN A 95 -9.48 -4.28 -0.07
N ASN A 96 -9.52 -4.50 1.24
CA ASN A 96 -10.55 -4.01 2.13
C ASN A 96 -9.99 -4.01 3.57
N SER A 97 -10.84 -3.79 4.57
CA SER A 97 -10.44 -3.74 5.97
C SER A 97 -9.92 -5.06 6.54
N THR A 98 -10.11 -6.19 5.86
CA THR A 98 -9.83 -7.53 6.40
C THR A 98 -9.00 -8.44 5.50
N SER A 99 -8.68 -8.02 4.28
CA SER A 99 -8.01 -8.84 3.27
C SER A 99 -6.93 -8.07 2.53
N VAL A 100 -5.85 -8.79 2.29
CA VAL A 100 -4.65 -8.31 1.60
C VAL A 100 -4.26 -9.31 0.52
N MET A 101 -3.69 -8.80 -0.56
CA MET A 101 -3.04 -9.62 -1.59
C MET A 101 -1.53 -9.47 -1.50
N TYR A 102 -0.83 -10.55 -1.76
CA TYR A 102 0.62 -10.60 -1.86
C TYR A 102 1.05 -10.06 -3.21
N VAL A 103 2.01 -9.14 -3.22
CA VAL A 103 2.73 -8.76 -4.44
C VAL A 103 3.87 -9.75 -4.64
N ASN A 104 3.68 -10.65 -5.58
CA ASN A 104 4.63 -11.68 -5.94
C ASN A 104 5.52 -11.22 -7.08
N VAL A 105 6.79 -11.61 -7.01
CA VAL A 105 7.76 -11.40 -8.09
C VAL A 105 7.96 -12.72 -8.80
N MET A 106 7.40 -12.84 -9.99
CA MET A 106 7.34 -14.06 -10.78
C MET A 106 8.44 -14.05 -11.83
N ASN A 107 9.16 -15.17 -11.96
CA ASN A 107 10.10 -15.36 -13.05
C ASN A 107 9.31 -15.66 -14.34
N VAL A 108 9.50 -14.83 -15.35
CA VAL A 108 8.80 -14.92 -16.62
C VAL A 108 9.78 -15.04 -17.78
N THR A 109 9.53 -16.00 -18.65
CA THR A 109 10.26 -16.19 -19.90
C THR A 109 9.42 -15.63 -21.05
N GLY A 110 9.88 -14.59 -21.72
CA GLY A 110 9.19 -14.03 -22.90
C GLY A 110 9.30 -12.52 -23.10
N THR A 111 9.63 -11.77 -22.05
CA THR A 111 9.86 -10.31 -22.11
C THR A 111 11.34 -10.00 -21.91
N ALA A 112 12.17 -10.14 -22.95
CA ALA A 112 13.59 -9.75 -22.86
C ALA A 112 13.72 -8.22 -22.80
N PRO A 113 14.61 -7.61 -21.97
CA PRO A 113 15.57 -8.18 -21.01
C PRO A 113 15.05 -8.28 -19.56
N ILE A 114 13.75 -8.08 -19.30
CA ILE A 114 13.20 -7.91 -17.96
C ILE A 114 12.49 -9.20 -17.52
N GLY A 115 13.22 -10.05 -16.81
CA GLY A 115 12.81 -11.43 -16.49
C GLY A 115 11.90 -11.60 -15.26
N LEU A 116 11.56 -10.52 -14.56
CA LEU A 116 10.76 -10.59 -13.34
C LEU A 116 9.52 -9.70 -13.46
N LYS A 117 8.34 -10.30 -13.27
CA LYS A 117 7.02 -9.65 -13.35
C LYS A 117 6.38 -9.55 -11.98
N LEU A 118 5.70 -8.44 -11.71
CA LEU A 118 4.88 -8.27 -10.51
C LEU A 118 3.46 -8.81 -10.75
N GLU A 119 3.00 -9.64 -9.83
CA GLU A 119 1.66 -10.25 -9.88
C GLU A 119 1.02 -10.28 -8.49
N LEU A 120 -0.25 -9.91 -8.41
CA LEU A 120 -1.04 -10.02 -7.19
C LEU A 120 -1.57 -11.44 -7.02
N GLY A 121 -1.46 -11.97 -5.82
CA GLY A 121 -2.03 -13.27 -5.49
C GLY A 121 -2.45 -13.41 -4.04
N ASN A 122 -3.29 -14.40 -3.77
CA ASN A 122 -3.81 -14.68 -2.41
C ASN A 122 -2.76 -15.29 -1.47
N LYS A 123 -1.60 -15.69 -1.99
CA LYS A 123 -0.51 -16.33 -1.24
C LYS A 123 0.83 -15.85 -1.77
N ALA A 124 1.83 -15.83 -0.89
CA ALA A 124 3.22 -15.60 -1.27
C ALA A 124 3.71 -16.68 -2.25
N LYS A 125 4.20 -16.26 -3.42
CA LYS A 125 4.74 -17.08 -4.50
C LYS A 125 5.87 -16.35 -5.22
N GLY A 126 6.51 -17.02 -6.15
CA GLY A 126 7.55 -16.44 -7.01
C GLY A 126 8.96 -16.64 -6.46
N VAL A 127 9.85 -15.72 -6.82
CA VAL A 127 11.27 -15.76 -6.49
C VAL A 127 11.48 -15.71 -4.98
N ARG A 128 12.29 -16.67 -4.48
CA ARG A 128 12.61 -16.79 -3.05
C ARG A 128 13.80 -15.89 -2.68
N GLY A 129 13.83 -15.44 -1.43
CA GLY A 129 14.91 -14.61 -0.89
C GLY A 129 14.84 -13.12 -1.28
N GLY A 130 13.79 -12.71 -1.99
CA GLY A 130 13.53 -11.32 -2.29
C GLY A 130 12.83 -10.56 -1.16
N THR A 131 13.22 -9.31 -1.00
CA THR A 131 12.78 -8.39 0.07
C THR A 131 12.36 -7.05 -0.53
N TRP A 132 11.20 -6.57 -0.12
CA TRP A 132 10.72 -5.21 -0.40
C TRP A 132 11.13 -4.26 0.73
N SER A 133 11.66 -3.10 0.39
CA SER A 133 12.03 -2.06 1.35
C SER A 133 11.82 -0.67 0.77
N TYR A 134 11.54 0.30 1.64
CA TYR A 134 11.56 1.71 1.25
C TYR A 134 12.94 2.32 1.49
N ARG A 135 13.46 3.04 0.49
CA ARG A 135 14.66 3.87 0.59
C ARG A 135 14.24 5.32 0.36
N GLY A 136 14.03 6.07 1.45
CA GLY A 136 13.34 7.36 1.37
C GLY A 136 11.89 7.16 0.92
N THR A 137 11.48 7.82 -0.16
CA THR A 137 10.14 7.69 -0.75
C THR A 137 10.07 6.69 -1.91
N MET A 138 11.15 5.95 -2.18
CA MET A 138 11.21 5.01 -3.31
C MET A 138 11.09 3.57 -2.81
N LEU A 139 10.24 2.79 -3.48
CA LEU A 139 10.08 1.36 -3.22
C LEU A 139 11.16 0.57 -3.97
N TRP A 140 11.91 -0.24 -3.23
CA TRP A 140 12.98 -1.07 -3.76
C TRP A 140 12.65 -2.55 -3.58
N TYR A 141 13.17 -3.36 -4.50
CA TYR A 141 13.25 -4.79 -4.38
C TYR A 141 14.71 -5.22 -4.35
N GLU A 142 15.06 -6.02 -3.36
CA GLU A 142 16.40 -6.55 -3.13
C GLU A 142 16.35 -8.07 -3.24
N LEU A 143 17.28 -8.66 -4.00
CA LEU A 143 17.42 -10.11 -4.17
C LEU A 143 18.89 -10.50 -3.96
N GLY A 144 19.21 -10.93 -2.75
CA GLY A 144 20.59 -11.21 -2.34
C GLY A 144 21.43 -9.94 -2.35
N LYS A 145 22.42 -9.85 -3.27
CA LYS A 145 23.28 -8.66 -3.44
C LYS A 145 22.81 -7.72 -4.54
N LYS A 146 21.73 -8.07 -5.25
CA LYS A 146 21.21 -7.33 -6.40
C LYS A 146 19.99 -6.50 -6.01
N THR A 147 19.73 -5.42 -6.72
CA THR A 147 18.57 -4.55 -6.47
C THR A 147 18.09 -3.88 -7.74
N ASN A 148 16.80 -3.59 -7.82
CA ASN A 148 16.25 -2.82 -8.93
C ASN A 148 16.48 -1.30 -8.80
N TYR A 149 17.08 -0.81 -7.71
CA TYR A 149 17.29 0.63 -7.46
C TYR A 149 16.02 1.49 -7.57
N GLY A 150 14.84 0.89 -7.33
CA GLY A 150 13.55 1.56 -7.51
C GLY A 150 13.12 1.76 -8.96
N LEU A 151 13.77 1.10 -9.92
CA LEU A 151 13.40 1.11 -11.34
C LEU A 151 12.39 -0.01 -11.64
N PHE A 152 11.32 0.39 -12.31
CA PHE A 152 10.23 -0.47 -12.74
C PHE A 152 9.94 -0.17 -14.20
N TYR A 153 9.56 -1.20 -14.95
CA TYR A 153 9.24 -1.10 -16.36
C TYR A 153 7.79 -1.50 -16.57
N SER A 154 7.08 -0.72 -17.38
CA SER A 154 5.73 -1.07 -17.81
C SER A 154 5.80 -1.58 -19.25
N CYS A 155 5.44 -2.84 -19.47
CA CYS A 155 5.54 -3.49 -20.78
C CYS A 155 4.31 -4.36 -21.05
N PHE A 156 4.00 -4.60 -22.32
CA PHE A 156 3.05 -5.63 -22.71
C PHE A 156 3.69 -7.02 -22.54
N ASP A 157 2.95 -7.98 -21.99
CA ASP A 157 3.33 -9.38 -22.05
C ASP A 157 3.07 -9.97 -23.45
N LYS A 158 3.46 -11.24 -23.61
CA LYS A 158 3.26 -12.01 -24.85
C LYS A 158 1.80 -12.11 -25.28
N ASP A 159 0.87 -11.96 -24.34
CA ASP A 159 -0.57 -12.07 -24.54
C ASP A 159 -1.21 -10.67 -24.77
N GLY A 160 -0.39 -9.61 -24.80
CA GLY A 160 -0.83 -8.23 -25.05
C GLY A 160 -1.35 -7.50 -23.81
N TYR A 161 -1.20 -8.06 -22.62
CA TYR A 161 -1.62 -7.40 -21.38
C TYR A 161 -0.49 -6.56 -20.80
N MET A 162 -0.81 -5.35 -20.34
CA MET A 162 0.16 -4.52 -19.64
C MET A 162 0.56 -5.19 -18.32
N GLY A 163 1.83 -5.04 -17.94
CA GLY A 163 2.36 -5.51 -16.67
C GLY A 163 3.53 -4.64 -16.19
N VAL A 164 3.81 -4.73 -14.90
CA VAL A 164 4.98 -4.12 -14.27
C VAL A 164 6.07 -5.17 -14.07
N TYR A 165 7.28 -4.80 -14.46
CA TYR A 165 8.44 -5.67 -14.46
C TYR A 165 9.63 -5.00 -13.77
N ILE A 166 10.55 -5.82 -13.25
CA ILE A 166 11.78 -5.37 -12.60
C ILE A 166 12.99 -6.12 -13.16
N THR A 167 14.12 -5.43 -13.20
CA THR A 167 15.43 -6.03 -13.45
C THR A 167 16.28 -5.87 -12.19
N MET A 168 17.17 -6.83 -11.92
CA MET A 168 18.01 -6.85 -10.73
C MET A 168 19.37 -6.15 -10.93
N ASP A 169 19.69 -5.78 -12.17
CA ASP A 169 20.86 -4.98 -12.56
C ASP A 169 20.41 -4.06 -13.71
N PRO A 170 19.79 -2.91 -13.39
CA PRO A 170 19.28 -1.96 -14.38
C PRO A 170 20.37 -1.17 -15.10
#